data_AF-A0A9D1A5L8-F1
#
_entry.id   AF-A0A9D1A5L8-F1
#
_cell.length_a   1.000
_cell.length_b   1.000
_cell.length_c   1.000
_cell.angle_alpha   90.00
_cell.angle_beta   90.00
_cell.angle_gamma   90.00
#
_symmetry.space_group_name_H-M   'P 1'
#
loop_
_entity.id
_entity.type
_entity.pdbx_description
1 polymer ?
#
loop_
_entity_poly.entity_id
_entity_poly.type
_entity_poly.pdbx_seq_one_letter_code
_entity_poly.pdbx_strand_id
1 'polypeptide(L)'
;MKLWKKIAVFSLMTLALGGCTQSSITTDAPDAVEGVDPAKLNQEEDETLPRDQNILIEDETEPQSMYDWEQVTDEANGLFLDTKIYPLATGFSYTADEDALTISLNWTLQDGTTEADAMDYAVELVKKFNDIIAVQTTDLESSSDESFGSLWDTFALNLQIATDDGTVLLERNYAAGEDIDLVMPEYNEEGPEPVVEEDVPKKE
;
A
#
# COMPACT_ATOMS: atom_id res chain seq x y z
N MET A 1 44.08 20.06 8.64
CA MET A 1 43.83 20.22 10.09
C MET A 1 42.58 19.42 10.44
N LYS A 2 42.69 18.58 11.49
CA LYS A 2 41.66 18.00 12.37
C LYS A 2 40.21 17.96 11.83
N LEU A 3 39.71 16.80 11.38
CA LEU A 3 38.94 15.81 12.17
C LEU A 3 37.91 16.47 13.10
N TRP A 4 36.62 16.13 12.94
CA TRP A 4 35.81 15.53 14.02
C TRP A 4 34.64 14.70 13.46
N LYS A 5 34.51 13.51 14.07
CA LYS A 5 33.64 12.38 13.73
C LYS A 5 32.25 12.56 14.35
N LYS A 6 31.22 12.09 13.64
CA LYS A 6 29.87 11.84 14.18
C LYS A 6 29.92 10.66 15.14
N ILE A 7 29.28 10.78 16.31
CA ILE A 7 28.94 9.66 17.19
C ILE A 7 27.48 9.84 17.59
N ALA A 8 26.59 9.01 17.04
CA ALA A 8 25.24 8.81 17.54
C ALA A 8 25.22 7.43 18.20
N VAL A 9 25.04 7.41 19.52
CA VAL A 9 24.79 6.19 20.31
C VAL A 9 23.28 6.01 20.33
N PHE A 10 22.77 5.00 19.64
CA PHE A 10 21.40 4.52 19.84
C PHE A 10 21.44 3.41 20.89
N SER A 11 20.89 3.74 22.06
CA SER A 11 20.78 2.83 23.20
C SER A 11 19.60 1.88 22.98
N LEU A 12 19.93 0.59 22.88
CA LEU A 12 19.04 -0.57 22.91
C LEU A 12 18.64 -0.88 24.37
N MET A 13 17.34 -1.08 24.67
CA MET A 13 16.92 -1.72 25.93
C MET A 13 15.59 -2.51 25.79
N THR A 14 15.75 -3.81 25.57
CA THR A 14 15.07 -4.99 26.17
C THR A 14 13.59 -4.98 26.61
N LEU A 15 12.85 -5.92 25.98
CA LEU A 15 11.98 -6.97 26.54
C LEU A 15 11.51 -6.88 28.01
N ALA A 16 10.19 -6.94 28.19
CA ALA A 16 9.55 -7.50 29.37
C ALA A 16 8.41 -8.46 28.97
N LEU A 17 8.63 -9.75 29.24
CA LEU A 17 7.63 -10.82 29.28
C LEU A 17 6.89 -10.78 30.64
N GLY A 18 5.58 -10.99 30.61
CA GLY A 18 4.72 -11.29 31.76
C GLY A 18 3.26 -11.14 31.31
N GLY A 19 2.45 -12.17 31.10
CA GLY A 19 2.28 -13.38 31.89
C GLY A 19 1.23 -13.10 32.97
N CYS A 20 -0.01 -13.55 32.75
CA CYS A 20 -0.88 -14.21 33.73
C CYS A 20 -2.33 -14.33 33.19
N THR A 21 -2.69 -15.54 32.81
CA THR A 21 -4.06 -16.04 32.75
C THR A 21 -4.67 -16.03 34.14
N GLN A 22 -5.91 -15.54 34.30
CA GLN A 22 -6.73 -15.97 35.43
C GLN A 22 -8.16 -16.23 34.96
N SER A 23 -8.47 -17.51 34.81
CA SER A 23 -9.84 -18.03 34.84
C SER A 23 -10.39 -17.88 36.25
N SER A 24 -11.64 -17.44 36.36
CA SER A 24 -12.42 -17.60 37.58
C SER A 24 -13.69 -18.38 37.25
N ILE A 25 -13.60 -19.67 37.54
CA ILE A 25 -14.73 -20.55 37.81
C ILE A 25 -15.40 -20.05 39.10
N THR A 26 -16.70 -19.72 39.04
CA THR A 26 -17.51 -19.63 40.25
C THR A 26 -18.49 -20.79 40.25
N THR A 27 -18.30 -21.63 41.25
CA THR A 27 -19.26 -22.63 41.71
C THR A 27 -20.36 -21.90 42.45
N ASP A 28 -21.61 -22.14 42.08
CA ASP A 28 -22.72 -22.10 43.03
C ASP A 28 -23.71 -23.19 42.64
N ALA A 29 -23.85 -24.18 43.52
CA ALA A 29 -24.93 -25.13 43.51
C ALA A 29 -25.93 -24.67 44.57
N PRO A 30 -27.23 -24.85 44.32
CA PRO A 30 -28.01 -25.51 45.36
C PRO A 30 -28.68 -26.80 44.89
N ASP A 31 -28.47 -27.79 45.76
CA ASP A 31 -29.14 -29.07 45.87
C ASP A 31 -30.65 -28.89 46.16
N ALA A 32 -31.49 -29.72 45.52
CA ALA A 32 -32.52 -30.54 46.17
C ALA A 32 -33.80 -30.69 45.33
N VAL A 33 -34.08 -31.96 44.96
CA VAL A 33 -35.38 -32.68 44.91
C VAL A 33 -36.47 -32.11 43.99
N GLU A 34 -37.09 -32.85 43.06
CA GLU A 34 -37.89 -34.06 43.23
C GLU A 34 -38.06 -34.79 41.87
N GLY A 35 -38.49 -36.05 41.94
CA GLY A 35 -38.41 -37.05 40.88
C GLY A 35 -39.16 -36.76 39.57
N VAL A 36 -38.54 -37.17 38.47
CA VAL A 36 -39.17 -37.29 37.15
C VAL A 36 -39.67 -38.72 36.98
N ASP A 37 -40.99 -38.84 37.02
CA ASP A 37 -41.75 -40.02 36.61
C ASP A 37 -41.64 -40.17 35.07
N PRO A 38 -41.06 -41.26 34.52
CA PRO A 38 -40.75 -41.36 33.10
C PRO A 38 -41.94 -41.71 32.18
N ALA A 39 -43.18 -41.45 32.62
CA ALA A 39 -44.39 -41.89 31.93
C ALA A 39 -45.41 -40.77 31.70
N LYS A 40 -45.00 -39.68 31.03
CA LYS A 40 -45.92 -38.77 30.32
C LYS A 40 -45.31 -38.27 29.01
N LEU A 41 -45.19 -39.18 28.05
CA LEU A 41 -45.28 -38.83 26.63
C LEU A 41 -46.73 -38.42 26.36
N ASN A 42 -46.98 -37.12 26.17
CA ASN A 42 -47.86 -36.61 25.12
C ASN A 42 -47.92 -35.08 25.16
N GLN A 43 -47.21 -34.48 24.19
CA GLN A 43 -47.82 -33.71 23.11
C GLN A 43 -48.42 -32.35 23.46
N GLU A 44 -47.60 -31.32 23.74
CA GLU A 44 -48.07 -29.92 23.76
C GLU A 44 -47.00 -28.96 23.18
N GLU A 45 -47.24 -28.56 21.92
CA GLU A 45 -47.06 -27.19 21.39
C GLU A 45 -45.62 -26.65 21.20
N ASP A 46 -44.96 -27.17 20.16
CA ASP A 46 -43.88 -26.46 19.44
C ASP A 46 -44.51 -25.33 18.61
N GLU A 47 -44.81 -24.19 19.25
CA GLU A 47 -45.07 -22.93 18.55
C GLU A 47 -43.76 -22.44 17.92
N THR A 48 -43.38 -23.04 16.79
CA THR A 48 -42.41 -22.42 15.88
C THR A 48 -43.02 -21.11 15.41
N LEU A 49 -42.47 -19.99 15.88
CA LEU A 49 -42.82 -18.64 15.45
C LEU A 49 -42.91 -18.58 13.91
N PRO A 50 -43.93 -17.91 13.34
CA PRO A 50 -44.11 -17.82 11.89
C PRO A 50 -42.86 -17.20 11.25
N ARG A 51 -42.33 -17.88 10.23
CA ARG A 51 -41.15 -17.48 9.42
C ARG A 51 -41.41 -16.27 8.52
N ASP A 52 -42.31 -15.38 8.91
CA ASP A 52 -42.77 -14.25 8.10
C ASP A 52 -42.10 -12.93 8.52
N GLN A 53 -41.12 -12.99 9.44
CA GLN A 53 -40.17 -11.92 9.72
C GLN A 53 -38.76 -12.30 9.24
N ASN A 54 -38.66 -12.98 8.09
CA ASN A 54 -37.49 -12.79 7.25
C ASN A 54 -37.61 -11.35 6.70
N ILE A 55 -37.33 -10.37 7.57
CA ILE A 55 -37.01 -9.01 7.17
C ILE A 55 -35.91 -9.23 6.14
N LEU A 56 -36.25 -8.99 4.88
CA LEU A 56 -35.27 -8.66 3.87
C LEU A 56 -34.54 -7.46 4.46
N ILE A 57 -33.46 -7.75 5.19
CA ILE A 57 -32.35 -6.83 5.31
C ILE A 57 -31.90 -6.75 3.87
N GLU A 58 -32.46 -5.79 3.15
CA GLU A 58 -31.82 -5.24 1.98
C GLU A 58 -30.48 -4.78 2.53
N ASP A 59 -29.46 -5.62 2.34
CA ASP A 59 -28.09 -5.30 2.67
C ASP A 59 -27.78 -4.10 1.77
N GLU A 60 -28.05 -2.89 2.28
CA GLU A 60 -27.47 -1.67 1.75
C GLU A 60 -25.97 -1.82 1.96
N THR A 61 -25.34 -2.59 1.06
CA THR A 61 -23.90 -2.64 0.93
C THR A 61 -23.51 -1.25 0.49
N GLU A 62 -23.11 -0.39 1.43
CA GLU A 62 -22.43 0.85 1.09
C GLU A 62 -21.28 0.49 0.13
N PRO A 63 -21.16 1.18 -1.02
CA PRO A 63 -20.10 0.87 -1.97
C PRO A 63 -18.76 0.98 -1.23
N GLN A 64 -18.12 -0.17 -1.05
CA GLN A 64 -16.79 -0.24 -0.45
C GLN A 64 -15.80 0.19 -1.53
N SER A 65 -15.01 1.21 -1.21
CA SER A 65 -13.85 1.61 -2.01
C SER A 65 -12.92 0.41 -2.22
N MET A 66 -12.31 0.29 -3.40
CA MET A 66 -11.40 -0.82 -3.71
C MET A 66 -10.11 -0.73 -2.89
N TYR A 67 -9.65 0.49 -2.61
CA TYR A 67 -8.43 0.79 -1.87
C TYR A 67 -8.65 1.90 -0.83
N ASP A 68 -7.77 1.98 0.17
CA ASP A 68 -7.72 3.10 1.11
C ASP A 68 -7.00 4.28 0.45
N TRP A 69 -7.75 5.11 -0.29
CA TRP A 69 -7.21 6.25 -1.03
C TRP A 69 -6.63 7.37 -0.16
N GLU A 70 -7.05 7.47 1.11
CA GLU A 70 -6.44 8.42 2.06
C GLU A 70 -5.00 7.99 2.34
N GLN A 71 -4.80 6.70 2.64
CA GLN A 71 -3.47 6.13 2.80
C GLN A 71 -2.63 6.25 1.52
N VAL A 72 -3.21 5.97 0.35
CA VAL A 72 -2.50 6.14 -0.95
C VAL A 72 -2.04 7.58 -1.12
N THR A 73 -2.90 8.56 -0.80
CA THR A 73 -2.57 9.98 -0.90
C THR A 73 -1.39 10.35 -0.02
N ASP A 74 -1.38 9.87 1.23
CA ASP A 74 -0.31 10.17 2.18
C ASP A 74 1.02 9.55 1.74
N GLU A 75 1.01 8.28 1.32
CA GLU A 75 2.20 7.57 0.84
C GLU A 75 2.75 8.16 -0.46
N ALA A 76 1.87 8.43 -1.44
CA ALA A 76 2.25 8.99 -2.73
C ALA A 76 2.80 10.41 -2.58
N ASN A 77 2.17 11.28 -1.78
CA ASN A 77 2.72 12.61 -1.49
C ASN A 77 4.05 12.53 -0.73
N GLY A 78 4.16 11.61 0.24
CA GLY A 78 5.39 11.40 0.99
C GLY A 78 6.56 10.98 0.11
N LEU A 79 6.30 10.19 -0.93
CA LEU A 79 7.31 9.69 -1.87
C LEU A 79 7.60 10.69 -3.00
N PHE A 80 6.60 11.07 -3.79
CA PHE A 80 6.79 11.83 -5.03
C PHE A 80 7.11 13.31 -4.81
N LEU A 81 6.91 13.84 -3.60
CA LEU A 81 7.35 15.18 -3.21
C LEU A 81 8.65 15.17 -2.39
N ASP A 82 9.28 14.01 -2.15
CA ASP A 82 10.57 13.97 -1.47
C ASP A 82 11.69 14.40 -2.42
N THR A 83 12.03 15.69 -2.39
CA THR A 83 13.13 16.30 -3.16
C THR A 83 14.52 15.73 -2.88
N LYS A 84 14.69 14.87 -1.85
CA LYS A 84 15.94 14.12 -1.64
C LYS A 84 16.04 12.91 -2.57
N ILE A 85 14.90 12.33 -2.93
CA ILE A 85 14.79 11.20 -3.85
C ILE A 85 14.59 11.74 -5.27
N TYR A 86 13.67 12.68 -5.44
CA TYR A 86 13.28 13.27 -6.72
C TYR A 86 13.59 14.77 -6.75
N PRO A 87 14.85 15.16 -7.00
CA PRO A 87 15.28 16.55 -6.87
C PRO A 87 14.62 17.52 -7.86
N LEU A 88 14.02 17.02 -8.95
CA LEU A 88 13.30 17.85 -9.92
C LEU A 88 11.81 17.98 -9.59
N ALA A 89 11.27 17.22 -8.63
CA ALA A 89 9.85 17.26 -8.29
C ALA A 89 9.44 18.57 -7.60
N THR A 90 8.32 19.14 -8.01
CA THR A 90 7.76 20.37 -7.44
C THR A 90 6.28 20.25 -7.07
N GLY A 91 5.55 19.35 -7.72
CA GLY A 91 4.15 19.06 -7.42
C GLY A 91 3.76 17.66 -7.85
N PHE A 92 2.80 17.06 -7.16
CA PHE A 92 2.25 15.75 -7.50
C PHE A 92 0.75 15.79 -7.25
N SER A 93 -0.02 15.20 -8.15
CA SER A 93 -1.45 14.97 -7.95
C SER A 93 -1.90 13.74 -8.72
N TYR A 94 -2.98 13.15 -8.23
CA TYR A 94 -3.66 12.09 -8.96
C TYR A 94 -5.17 12.18 -8.80
N THR A 95 -5.89 11.46 -9.64
CA THR A 95 -7.32 11.20 -9.49
C THR A 95 -7.56 9.73 -9.77
N ALA A 96 -8.27 9.06 -8.87
CA ALA A 96 -8.73 7.71 -9.06
C ALA A 96 -10.26 7.73 -9.20
N ASP A 97 -10.75 7.20 -10.30
CA ASP A 97 -12.17 7.01 -10.56
C ASP A 97 -12.43 5.49 -10.62
N GLU A 98 -13.00 4.96 -9.54
CA GLU A 98 -13.27 3.53 -9.40
C GLU A 98 -14.49 3.09 -10.23
N ASP A 99 -15.43 4.00 -10.50
CA ASP A 99 -16.58 3.72 -11.36
C ASP A 99 -16.13 3.61 -12.83
N ALA A 100 -15.21 4.48 -13.26
CA ALA A 100 -14.64 4.46 -14.59
C ALA A 100 -13.41 3.56 -14.73
N LEU A 101 -12.92 2.96 -13.64
CA LEU A 101 -11.66 2.23 -13.57
C LEU A 101 -10.51 2.99 -14.25
N THR A 102 -10.36 4.26 -13.91
CA THR A 102 -9.34 5.14 -14.51
C THR A 102 -8.54 5.85 -13.43
N ILE A 103 -7.22 5.84 -13.56
CA ILE A 103 -6.31 6.58 -12.70
C ILE A 103 -5.56 7.59 -13.56
N SER A 104 -5.58 8.85 -13.15
CA SER A 104 -4.83 9.94 -13.78
C SER A 104 -3.70 10.38 -12.87
N LEU A 105 -2.46 10.24 -13.30
CA LEU A 105 -1.24 10.62 -12.58
C LEU A 105 -0.63 11.87 -13.20
N ASN A 106 -0.36 12.89 -12.39
CA ASN A 106 0.27 14.13 -12.81
C ASN A 106 1.50 14.42 -11.93
N TRP A 107 2.67 14.58 -12.55
CA TRP A 107 3.88 15.04 -11.88
C TRP A 107 4.34 16.36 -12.46
N THR A 108 4.50 17.36 -11.59
CA THR A 108 5.10 18.64 -11.93
C THR A 108 6.57 18.65 -11.54
N LEU A 109 7.42 19.02 -12.50
CA LEU A 109 8.87 19.10 -12.38
C LEU A 109 9.36 20.55 -12.52
N GLN A 110 10.59 20.81 -12.11
CA GLN A 110 11.22 22.12 -12.24
C GLN A 110 11.33 22.57 -13.71
N ASP A 111 11.25 23.87 -13.93
CA ASP A 111 11.52 24.48 -15.23
C ASP A 111 12.91 24.10 -15.76
N GLY A 112 13.00 23.82 -17.06
CA GLY A 112 14.25 23.42 -17.72
C GLY A 112 14.58 21.93 -17.63
N THR A 113 13.70 21.12 -17.02
CA THR A 113 13.75 19.65 -17.09
C THR A 113 13.66 19.16 -18.53
N THR A 114 14.43 18.13 -18.89
CA THR A 114 14.43 17.59 -20.25
C THR A 114 13.35 16.53 -20.45
N GLU A 115 12.97 16.26 -21.71
CA GLU A 115 12.05 15.15 -22.03
C GLU A 115 12.62 13.77 -21.61
N ALA A 116 13.95 13.62 -21.60
CA ALA A 116 14.60 12.39 -21.15
C ALA A 116 14.40 12.19 -19.63
N ASP A 117 14.67 13.24 -18.84
CA ASP A 117 14.40 13.20 -17.40
C ASP A 117 12.90 12.98 -17.13
N ALA A 118 12.02 13.60 -17.92
CA ALA A 118 10.58 13.40 -17.79
C ALA A 118 10.15 11.95 -18.06
N MET A 119 10.82 11.24 -18.98
CA MET A 119 10.58 9.81 -19.23
C MET A 119 10.99 8.95 -18.02
N ASP A 120 12.15 9.24 -17.42
CA ASP A 120 12.61 8.51 -16.22
C ASP A 120 11.63 8.72 -15.05
N TYR A 121 11.18 9.95 -14.83
CA TYR A 121 10.18 10.27 -13.81
C TYR A 121 8.82 9.62 -14.11
N ALA A 122 8.42 9.56 -15.37
CA ALA A 122 7.20 8.86 -15.78
C ALA A 122 7.25 7.36 -15.43
N VAL A 123 8.36 6.69 -15.73
CA VAL A 123 8.55 5.27 -15.40
C VAL A 123 8.46 5.06 -13.89
N GLU A 124 9.20 5.84 -13.10
CA GLU A 124 9.16 5.74 -11.64
C GLU A 124 7.76 6.02 -11.08
N LEU A 125 7.06 7.02 -11.61
CA LEU A 125 5.71 7.36 -11.17
C LEU A 125 4.74 6.19 -11.34
N VAL A 126 4.71 5.61 -12.54
CA VAL A 126 3.80 4.49 -12.85
C VAL A 126 4.13 3.27 -12.00
N LYS A 127 5.42 2.93 -11.86
CA LYS A 127 5.87 1.78 -11.06
C LYS A 127 5.55 1.95 -9.57
N LYS A 128 5.96 3.08 -8.99
CA LYS A 128 5.82 3.31 -7.55
C LYS A 128 4.37 3.56 -7.13
N PHE A 129 3.56 4.16 -7.98
CA PHE A 129 2.14 4.28 -7.71
C PHE A 129 1.47 2.89 -7.66
N ASN A 130 1.78 2.00 -8.61
CA ASN A 130 1.35 0.60 -8.54
C ASN A 130 1.80 -0.07 -7.23
N ASP A 131 3.07 0.08 -6.85
CA ASP A 131 3.62 -0.56 -5.65
C ASP A 131 2.90 -0.11 -4.37
N ILE A 132 2.54 1.17 -4.26
CA ILE A 132 1.76 1.72 -3.13
C ILE A 132 0.40 1.01 -3.03
N ILE A 133 -0.30 0.83 -4.15
CA ILE A 133 -1.60 0.13 -4.15
C ILE A 133 -1.39 -1.37 -3.85
N ALA A 134 -0.38 -1.99 -4.45
CA ALA A 134 -0.10 -3.42 -4.30
C ALA A 134 0.28 -3.81 -2.86
N VAL A 135 0.71 -2.88 -1.99
CA VAL A 135 0.93 -3.17 -0.56
C VAL A 135 -0.39 -3.42 0.19
N GLN A 136 -1.51 -2.88 -0.29
CA GLN A 136 -2.82 -3.00 0.37
C GLN A 136 -3.54 -4.32 0.06
N THR A 137 -3.14 -5.02 -1.01
CA THR A 137 -3.82 -6.24 -1.48
C THR A 137 -2.84 -7.30 -1.96
N THR A 138 -3.23 -8.57 -1.88
CA THR A 138 -2.46 -9.69 -2.44
C THR A 138 -2.79 -9.99 -3.90
N ASP A 139 -3.80 -9.32 -4.45
CA ASP A 139 -4.31 -9.57 -5.80
C ASP A 139 -3.55 -8.78 -6.87
N LEU A 140 -2.69 -7.84 -6.46
CA LEU A 140 -1.84 -7.06 -7.35
C LEU A 140 -0.38 -7.50 -7.25
N GLU A 141 0.28 -7.54 -8.41
CA GLU A 141 1.71 -7.72 -8.53
C GLU A 141 2.41 -6.36 -8.43
N SER A 142 3.46 -6.31 -7.61
CA SER A 142 4.37 -5.17 -7.57
C SER A 142 5.13 -5.02 -8.89
N SER A 143 5.63 -3.82 -9.14
CA SER A 143 6.50 -3.52 -10.26
C SER A 143 7.86 -4.25 -10.15
N SER A 144 8.52 -4.42 -11.29
CA SER A 144 9.85 -5.02 -11.40
C SER A 144 10.68 -4.32 -12.48
N ASP A 145 11.87 -4.83 -12.78
CA ASP A 145 12.73 -4.25 -13.84
C ASP A 145 12.12 -4.38 -15.24
N GLU A 146 11.19 -5.31 -15.43
CA GLU A 146 10.54 -5.61 -16.72
C GLU A 146 9.02 -5.35 -16.72
N SER A 147 8.44 -4.91 -15.59
CA SER A 147 6.99 -4.71 -15.46
C SER A 147 6.62 -3.48 -14.63
N PHE A 148 5.55 -2.81 -15.05
CA PHE A 148 4.91 -1.71 -14.30
C PHE A 148 4.02 -2.18 -13.15
N GLY A 149 3.86 -3.50 -12.99
CA GLY A 149 2.92 -4.13 -12.06
C GLY A 149 1.53 -4.32 -12.67
N SER A 150 0.64 -4.97 -11.93
CA SER A 150 -0.65 -5.44 -12.48
C SER A 150 -1.84 -4.51 -12.20
N LEU A 151 -1.65 -3.37 -11.52
CA LEU A 151 -2.73 -2.39 -11.32
C LEU A 151 -3.31 -1.94 -12.68
N TRP A 152 -2.43 -1.76 -13.66
CA TRP A 152 -2.73 -1.26 -15.00
C TRP A 152 -3.47 -2.28 -15.87
N ASP A 153 -3.56 -3.55 -15.44
CA ASP A 153 -4.42 -4.54 -16.07
C ASP A 153 -5.91 -4.27 -15.79
N THR A 154 -6.19 -3.59 -14.67
CA THR A 154 -7.55 -3.27 -14.22
C THR A 154 -7.92 -1.82 -14.49
N PHE A 155 -6.99 -0.89 -14.23
CA PHE A 155 -7.22 0.54 -14.39
C PHE A 155 -6.60 1.08 -15.67
N ALA A 156 -7.35 1.90 -16.40
CA ALA A 156 -6.78 2.76 -17.44
C ALA A 156 -5.87 3.82 -16.80
N LEU A 157 -4.77 4.14 -17.48
CA LEU A 157 -3.76 5.09 -17.01
C LEU A 157 -3.75 6.34 -17.90
N ASN A 158 -4.00 7.50 -17.31
CA ASN A 158 -3.67 8.79 -17.92
C ASN A 158 -2.45 9.36 -17.21
N LEU A 159 -1.37 9.63 -17.95
CA LEU A 159 -0.09 10.07 -17.42
C LEU A 159 0.28 11.41 -18.01
N GLN A 160 0.63 12.36 -17.15
CA GLN A 160 1.14 13.66 -17.56
C GLN A 160 2.36 14.06 -16.71
N ILE A 161 3.45 14.42 -17.37
CA ILE A 161 4.61 15.06 -16.76
C ILE A 161 4.73 16.47 -17.35
N ALA A 162 4.71 17.48 -16.49
CA ALA A 162 4.77 18.88 -16.90
C ALA A 162 5.79 19.65 -16.04
N THR A 163 6.20 20.82 -16.50
CA THR A 163 7.02 21.75 -15.71
C THR A 163 6.17 22.76 -14.94
N ASP A 164 6.77 23.44 -13.96
CA ASP A 164 6.11 24.49 -13.16
C ASP A 164 5.46 25.59 -14.00
N ASP A 165 6.04 25.94 -15.15
CA ASP A 165 5.49 26.91 -16.10
C ASP A 165 4.28 26.38 -16.91
N GLY A 166 3.91 25.11 -16.72
CA GLY A 166 2.79 24.44 -17.40
C GLY A 166 3.15 23.79 -18.73
N THR A 167 4.43 23.75 -19.13
CA THR A 167 4.84 23.02 -20.34
C THR A 167 4.72 21.51 -20.11
N VAL A 168 3.93 20.83 -20.94
CA VAL A 168 3.81 19.38 -20.92
C VAL A 168 5.01 18.75 -21.63
N LEU A 169 5.80 17.97 -20.91
CA LEU A 169 6.96 17.24 -21.43
C LEU A 169 6.61 15.83 -21.88
N LEU A 170 5.65 15.18 -21.22
CA LEU A 170 5.17 13.86 -21.57
C LEU A 170 3.67 13.76 -21.26
N GLU A 171 2.91 13.24 -22.22
CA GLU A 171 1.51 12.86 -22.02
C GLU A 171 1.25 11.51 -22.69
N ARG A 172 0.63 10.58 -21.95
CA ARG A 172 0.29 9.23 -22.41
C ARG A 172 -1.05 8.80 -21.83
N ASN A 173 -1.78 8.00 -22.58
CA ASN A 173 -3.06 7.44 -22.15
C ASN A 173 -3.09 5.98 -22.60
N TYR A 174 -3.33 5.07 -21.67
CA TYR A 174 -3.38 3.63 -21.91
C TYR A 174 -4.71 3.09 -21.40
N ALA A 175 -5.38 2.28 -22.22
CA ALA A 175 -6.52 1.52 -21.73
C ALA A 175 -6.07 0.47 -20.70
N ALA A 176 -7.01 -0.01 -19.88
CA ALA A 176 -6.73 -1.12 -18.96
C ALA A 176 -6.24 -2.35 -19.73
N GLY A 177 -5.11 -2.91 -19.29
CA GLY A 177 -4.44 -4.05 -19.92
C GLY A 177 -3.74 -3.75 -21.24
N GLU A 178 -3.60 -2.48 -21.63
CA GLU A 178 -2.81 -2.08 -22.79
C GLU A 178 -1.30 -2.09 -22.46
N ASP A 179 -0.48 -2.49 -23.44
CA ASP A 179 0.98 -2.44 -23.31
C ASP A 179 1.44 -0.99 -23.09
N ILE A 180 2.12 -0.74 -21.97
CA ILE A 180 2.69 0.56 -21.61
C ILE A 180 4.04 0.72 -22.32
N ASP A 181 4.15 1.69 -23.24
CA ASP A 181 5.32 1.92 -24.08
C ASP A 181 6.37 2.89 -23.51
N LEU A 182 6.37 3.06 -22.17
CA LEU A 182 7.37 3.86 -21.47
C LEU A 182 8.73 3.13 -21.46
N VAL A 183 9.80 3.88 -21.75
CA VAL A 183 11.15 3.32 -21.84
C VAL A 183 11.73 3.14 -20.44
N MET A 184 11.71 1.92 -19.92
CA MET A 184 12.38 1.61 -18.66
C MET A 184 13.90 1.78 -18.80
N PRO A 185 14.58 2.43 -17.85
CA PRO A 185 16.04 2.53 -17.88
C PRO A 185 16.65 1.14 -17.71
N GLU A 186 17.61 0.77 -18.56
CA GLU A 186 18.36 -0.46 -18.37
C GLU A 186 19.20 -0.35 -17.09
N TYR A 187 18.94 -1.22 -16.11
CA TYR A 187 19.78 -1.33 -14.93
C TYR A 187 21.09 -2.00 -15.35
N ASN A 188 22.12 -1.20 -15.61
CA ASN A 188 23.46 -1.68 -15.83
C ASN A 188 24.03 -2.19 -14.49
N GLU A 189 24.13 -3.52 -14.34
CA GLU A 189 24.69 -4.23 -13.17
C GLU A 189 26.17 -3.91 -12.87
N GLU A 190 26.79 -2.98 -13.61
CA GLU A 190 28.11 -2.44 -13.32
C GLU A 190 28.01 -1.48 -12.12
N GLY A 191 27.74 -2.05 -10.96
CA GLY A 191 27.85 -1.37 -9.68
C GLY A 191 29.24 -0.70 -9.55
N PRO A 192 29.35 0.40 -8.79
CA PRO A 192 30.59 1.16 -8.70
C PRO A 192 31.75 0.22 -8.37
N GLU A 193 32.79 0.23 -9.21
CA GLU A 193 33.97 -0.59 -8.99
C GLU A 193 34.43 -0.43 -7.54
N PRO A 194 34.67 -1.53 -6.80
CA PRO A 194 35.12 -1.42 -5.42
C PRO A 194 36.42 -0.63 -5.42
N VAL A 195 36.37 0.57 -4.84
CA VAL A 195 37.56 1.35 -4.50
C VAL A 195 38.42 0.48 -3.60
N VAL A 196 39.47 -0.08 -4.20
CA VAL A 196 40.55 -0.75 -3.47
C VAL A 196 41.15 0.27 -2.52
N GLU A 197 40.78 0.21 -1.24
CA GLU A 197 41.44 1.01 -0.21
C GLU A 197 42.91 0.58 -0.16
N GLU A 198 43.80 1.44 -0.66
CA GLU A 198 45.24 1.19 -0.61
C GLU A 198 45.69 0.98 0.84
N ASP A 199 46.37 -0.15 1.02
CA ASP A 199 46.98 -0.67 2.25
C ASP A 199 47.77 0.43 2.99
N VAL A 200 47.23 0.91 4.11
CA VAL A 200 47.96 1.85 4.98
C VAL A 200 49.00 1.04 5.77
N PRO A 201 50.31 1.29 5.60
CA PRO A 201 51.33 0.50 6.24
C PRO A 201 51.30 0.70 7.76
N LYS A 202 51.21 -0.41 8.50
CA LYS A 202 51.40 -0.44 9.96
C LYS A 202 52.81 0.04 10.31
N LYS A 203 52.89 1.17 11.02
CA LYS A 203 54.14 1.56 11.70
C LYS A 203 54.29 0.77 12.99
N GLU A 204 55.47 0.16 13.11
CA GLU A 204 56.05 -0.49 14.30
C GLU A 204 56.15 0.46 15.51
#